data_AF-A0A834KNB5-F1
#
_entry.id   AF-A0A834KNB5-F1
#
_cell.length_a   1.000
_cell.length_b   1.000
_cell.length_c   1.000
_cell.angle_alpha   90.00
_cell.angle_beta   90.00
_cell.angle_gamma   90.00
#
_symmetry.space_group_name_H-M   'P 1'
#
loop_
_entity.id
_entity.type
_entity.pdbx_description
1 polymer ?
#
loop_
_entity_poly.entity_id
_entity_poly.type
_entity_poly.pdbx_seq_one_letter_code
_entity_poly.pdbx_strand_id
1 'polypeptide(L)'
;MIRRLLYRYVFKRTSTYVLGIVVTSMFFERTYDYLCESIFQWINDGRLWMHIKHQYENPPLVQNVENKELSPGLKDNLKKKVSIEKKIDSVQ
;
A
#
# COMPACT_ATOMS: atom_id res chain seq x y z
N MET A 1 -0.56 18.34 -37.95
CA MET A 1 0.54 17.40 -38.27
C MET A 1 0.34 16.02 -37.63
N ILE A 2 0.00 15.95 -36.33
CA ILE A 2 -0.12 14.73 -35.51
C ILE A 2 -1.19 13.72 -36.02
N ARG A 3 -2.37 14.19 -36.41
CA ARG A 3 -3.46 13.33 -36.91
C ARG A 3 -3.07 12.46 -38.10
N ARG A 4 -2.30 13.01 -39.06
CA ARG A 4 -1.82 12.27 -40.24
C ARG A 4 -0.78 11.21 -39.87
N LEU A 5 0.02 11.44 -38.84
CA LEU A 5 1.01 10.48 -38.34
C LEU A 5 0.30 9.31 -37.65
N LEU A 6 -0.60 9.60 -36.71
CA LEU A 6 -1.39 8.58 -36.02
C LEU A 6 -2.16 7.69 -36.99
N TYR A 7 -2.82 8.30 -37.99
CA TYR A 7 -3.53 7.52 -39.00
C TYR A 7 -2.59 6.60 -39.78
N ARG A 8 -1.44 7.12 -40.25
CA ARG A 8 -0.49 6.31 -41.05
C ARG A 8 0.17 5.19 -40.26
N TYR A 9 0.48 5.41 -38.99
CA TYR A 9 1.26 4.47 -38.17
C TYR A 9 0.40 3.51 -37.35
N VAL A 10 -0.73 3.95 -36.81
CA VAL A 10 -1.54 3.16 -35.87
C VAL A 10 -2.85 2.70 -36.51
N PHE A 11 -3.57 3.59 -37.21
CA PHE A 11 -4.94 3.30 -37.67
C PHE A 11 -5.06 2.82 -39.13
N LYS A 12 -3.99 2.87 -39.95
CA LYS A 12 -4.05 2.52 -41.38
C LYS A 12 -4.08 1.01 -41.65
N ARG A 13 -3.49 0.19 -40.78
CA ARG A 13 -3.44 -1.27 -40.91
C ARG A 13 -4.12 -1.92 -39.71
N THR A 14 -5.06 -2.82 -39.95
CA THR A 14 -5.83 -3.50 -38.90
C THR A 14 -4.93 -4.28 -37.94
N SER A 15 -3.85 -4.90 -38.44
CA SER A 15 -2.89 -5.63 -37.60
C SER A 15 -2.17 -4.72 -36.60
N THR A 16 -1.71 -3.54 -37.03
CA THR A 16 -1.04 -2.56 -36.16
C THR A 16 -2.03 -1.89 -35.20
N TYR A 17 -3.27 -1.70 -35.64
CA TYR A 17 -4.34 -1.18 -34.80
C TYR A 17 -4.68 -2.13 -33.64
N VAL A 18 -4.88 -3.42 -33.93
CA VAL A 18 -5.14 -4.44 -32.91
C VAL A 18 -3.96 -4.55 -31.93
N LEU A 19 -2.73 -4.57 -32.45
CA LEU A 19 -1.54 -4.56 -31.59
C LEU A 19 -1.51 -3.35 -30.65
N GLY A 20 -1.82 -2.16 -31.18
CA GLY A 20 -1.90 -0.94 -30.38
C GLY A 20 -2.95 -1.01 -29.26
N ILE A 21 -4.13 -1.59 -29.55
CA ILE A 21 -5.17 -1.80 -28.53
C ILE A 21 -4.69 -2.75 -27.44
N VAL A 22 -4.12 -3.90 -27.81
CA VAL A 22 -3.66 -4.91 -26.82
C VAL A 22 -2.60 -4.31 -25.91
N VAL A 23 -1.61 -3.64 -26.48
CA VAL A 23 -0.55 -2.97 -25.70
C VAL A 23 -1.16 -1.91 -24.80
N THR A 24 -2.02 -1.05 -25.33
CA THR A 24 -2.65 0.02 -24.54
C THR A 24 -3.51 -0.55 -23.42
N SER A 25 -4.24 -1.64 -23.65
CA SER A 25 -5.05 -2.30 -22.62
C SER A 25 -4.20 -2.76 -21.44
N MET A 26 -3.07 -3.40 -21.69
CA MET A 26 -2.16 -3.88 -20.63
C MET A 26 -1.64 -2.73 -19.75
N PHE A 27 -1.27 -1.60 -20.36
CA PHE A 27 -0.83 -0.43 -19.60
C PHE A 27 -2.00 0.32 -18.95
N PHE A 28 -3.17 0.30 -19.60
CA PHE A 28 -4.38 0.92 -19.09
C PHE A 28 -4.85 0.23 -17.83
N GLU A 29 -4.91 -1.10 -17.78
CA GLU A 29 -5.27 -1.87 -16.58
C GLU A 29 -4.49 -1.39 -15.35
N ARG A 30 -3.15 -1.40 -15.42
CA ARG A 30 -2.32 -1.02 -14.26
C ARG A 30 -2.44 0.45 -13.88
N THR A 31 -2.64 1.33 -14.85
CA THR A 31 -2.81 2.77 -14.59
C THR A 31 -4.21 3.05 -14.01
N TYR A 32 -5.21 2.36 -14.54
CA TYR A 32 -6.60 2.51 -14.15
C TYR A 32 -6.83 2.00 -12.74
N ASP A 33 -6.26 0.85 -12.37
CA ASP A 33 -6.32 0.32 -11.00
C ASP A 33 -5.76 1.34 -9.99
N TYR A 34 -4.57 1.90 -10.27
CA TYR A 34 -3.95 2.91 -9.41
C TYR A 34 -4.79 4.20 -9.32
N LEU A 35 -5.35 4.62 -10.44
CA LEU A 35 -6.18 5.82 -10.52
C LEU A 35 -7.47 5.64 -9.73
N CYS A 36 -8.15 4.52 -9.90
CA CYS A 36 -9.38 4.19 -9.18
C CYS A 36 -9.14 4.12 -7.69
N GLU A 37 -8.06 3.46 -7.25
CA GLU A 37 -7.68 3.40 -5.84
C GLU A 37 -7.43 4.81 -5.28
N SER A 38 -6.68 5.65 -6.02
CA SER A 38 -6.38 7.03 -5.59
C SER A 38 -7.65 7.88 -5.46
N ILE A 39 -8.56 7.79 -6.42
CA ILE A 39 -9.84 8.50 -6.39
C ILE A 39 -10.70 7.98 -5.24
N PHE A 40 -10.74 6.66 -5.04
CA PHE A 40 -11.50 6.03 -3.98
C PHE A 40 -11.01 6.44 -2.59
N GLN A 41 -9.69 6.45 -2.38
CA GLN A 41 -9.07 6.92 -1.15
C GLN A 41 -9.45 8.37 -0.89
N TRP A 42 -9.24 9.25 -1.87
CA TRP A 42 -9.55 10.68 -1.75
C TRP A 42 -11.02 10.94 -1.37
N ILE A 43 -11.96 10.21 -1.98
CA ILE A 43 -13.39 10.35 -1.66
C ILE A 43 -13.71 9.84 -0.24
N ASN A 44 -12.99 8.84 0.25
CA ASN A 44 -13.26 8.18 1.51
C ASN A 44 -12.19 8.47 2.58
N ASP A 45 -11.51 9.60 2.45
CA ASP A 45 -10.49 10.04 3.39
C ASP A 45 -11.05 10.06 4.83
N GLY A 46 -10.28 9.52 5.75
CA GLY A 46 -10.67 9.35 7.16
C GLY A 46 -11.62 8.19 7.48
N ARG A 47 -12.24 7.52 6.50
CA ARG A 47 -13.12 6.35 6.72
C ARG A 47 -12.47 5.01 6.41
N LEU A 48 -11.41 5.01 5.60
CA LEU A 48 -10.66 3.79 5.28
C LEU A 48 -9.93 3.24 6.50
N TRP A 49 -9.91 1.90 6.61
CA TRP A 49 -9.16 1.19 7.64
C TRP A 49 -7.68 1.61 7.67
N MET A 50 -7.07 1.83 6.50
CA MET A 50 -5.69 2.29 6.36
C MET A 50 -5.39 3.55 7.19
N HIS A 51 -6.37 4.46 7.29
CA HIS A 51 -6.25 5.71 8.04
C HIS A 51 -6.41 5.51 9.55
N ILE A 52 -7.15 4.50 9.99
CA ILE A 52 -7.47 4.25 11.39
C ILE A 52 -6.54 3.20 12.02
N LYS A 53 -5.95 2.32 11.21
CA LYS A 53 -5.14 1.15 11.63
C LYS A 53 -4.04 1.50 12.64
N HIS A 54 -3.44 2.68 12.51
CA HIS A 54 -2.39 3.15 13.42
C HIS A 54 -2.83 3.20 14.89
N GLN A 55 -4.12 3.36 15.16
CA GLN A 55 -4.68 3.40 16.51
C GLN A 55 -4.78 2.02 17.18
N TYR A 56 -4.78 0.95 16.38
CA TYR A 56 -5.01 -0.41 16.85
C TYR A 56 -3.75 -1.27 16.84
N GLU A 57 -2.84 -1.07 15.88
CA GLU A 57 -1.58 -1.84 15.81
C GLU A 57 -0.51 -1.32 16.78
N ASN A 58 -0.48 -0.01 17.02
CA ASN A 58 0.42 0.62 17.99
C ASN A 58 -0.43 1.45 18.94
N PRO A 59 -1.00 0.83 19.99
CA PRO A 59 -1.78 1.57 20.97
C PRO A 59 -0.93 2.73 21.49
N PRO A 60 -1.48 3.94 21.68
CA PRO A 60 -0.73 5.08 22.20
C PRO A 60 -0.04 4.77 23.54
N LEU A 61 -0.55 3.79 24.30
CA LEU A 61 0.10 3.30 25.51
C LEU A 61 1.46 2.62 25.25
N VAL A 62 1.63 1.94 24.12
CA VAL A 62 2.89 1.27 23.72
C VAL A 62 3.91 2.29 23.20
N GLN A 63 3.49 3.27 22.41
CA GLN A 63 4.36 4.34 21.91
C GLN A 63 4.86 5.26 23.03
N ASN A 64 4.02 5.58 24.01
CA ASN A 64 4.43 6.40 25.17
C ASN A 64 5.42 5.68 26.11
N VAL A 65 5.46 4.35 26.11
CA VAL A 65 6.44 3.54 26.87
C VAL A 65 7.79 3.48 26.16
N GLU A 66 7.80 3.53 24.83
CA GLU A 66 9.02 3.54 24.03
C GLU A 66 9.67 4.94 23.95
N ASN A 67 8.84 5.99 23.82
CA ASN A 67 9.24 7.40 23.69
C ASN A 67 9.60 8.07 25.03
N LYS A 68 9.14 7.54 26.17
CA LYS A 68 9.85 7.80 27.43
C LYS A 68 11.16 7.03 27.33
N GLU A 69 12.28 7.73 27.42
CA GLU A 69 13.59 7.15 27.77
C GLU A 69 13.43 6.34 29.06
N LEU A 70 12.96 5.10 28.93
CA LEU A 70 12.74 4.19 30.02
C LEU A 70 14.14 3.88 30.55
N SER A 71 14.42 4.26 31.80
CA SER A 71 15.69 4.00 32.48
C SER A 71 16.18 2.60 32.10
N PRO A 72 17.43 2.45 31.63
CA PRO A 72 17.89 1.30 30.85
C PRO A 72 17.54 -0.07 31.48
N GLY A 73 17.48 -0.15 32.81
CA GLY A 73 17.11 -1.36 33.52
C GLY A 73 15.65 -1.85 33.34
N LEU A 74 14.69 -1.01 32.96
CA LEU A 74 13.29 -1.45 32.78
C LEU A 74 13.04 -2.06 31.38
N LYS A 75 13.75 -1.59 30.35
CA LYS A 75 13.63 -2.12 28.96
C LYS A 75 14.06 -3.60 28.89
N ASP A 76 15.11 -3.95 29.62
CA ASP A 76 15.66 -5.31 29.65
C ASP A 76 14.72 -6.31 30.32
N ASN A 77 14.05 -5.88 31.39
CA ASN A 77 13.07 -6.70 32.10
C ASN A 77 11.79 -6.92 31.28
N LEU A 78 11.33 -5.89 30.55
CA LEU A 78 10.17 -6.00 29.67
C LEU A 78 10.45 -6.89 28.46
N LYS A 79 11.62 -6.74 27.83
CA LYS A 79 12.05 -7.57 26.71
C LYS A 79 12.19 -9.05 27.10
N LYS A 80 12.68 -9.32 28.31
CA LYS A 80 12.72 -10.68 28.88
C LYS A 80 11.31 -11.23 29.10
N LYS A 81 10.38 -10.44 29.63
CA LYS A 81 8.98 -10.87 29.86
C LYS A 81 8.26 -11.20 28.55
N VAL A 82 8.37 -10.34 27.53
CA VAL A 82 7.79 -10.58 26.20
C VAL A 82 8.40 -11.81 25.52
N SER A 83 9.70 -12.04 25.70
CA SER A 83 10.36 -13.24 25.16
C SER A 83 9.90 -14.53 25.85
N ILE A 84 9.46 -14.47 27.12
CA ILE A 84 8.93 -15.62 27.84
C ILE A 84 7.49 -15.89 27.41
N GLU A 85 6.65 -14.86 27.30
CA GLU A 85 5.26 -15.02 26.83
C GLU A 85 5.21 -15.60 25.41
N LYS A 86 6.02 -15.07 24.48
CA LYS A 86 6.12 -15.65 23.13
C LYS A 86 6.61 -17.10 23.11
N LYS A 87 7.41 -17.51 24.08
CA LYS A 87 7.90 -18.90 24.18
C LYS A 87 6.83 -19.82 24.76
N ILE A 88 5.99 -19.33 25.66
CA ILE A 88 4.86 -20.08 26.23
C ILE A 88 3.79 -20.32 25.15
N ASP A 89 3.49 -19.30 24.34
CA ASP A 89 2.51 -19.40 23.24
C ASP A 89 2.97 -20.31 22.10
N SER A 90 4.27 -20.60 21.99
CA SER A 90 4.84 -21.54 21.00
C SER A 90 4.93 -22.99 21.49
N VAL A 91 4.64 -23.24 22.77
CA VAL A 91 4.70 -24.56 23.41
C VAL A 91 3.29 -25.11 23.70
N GLN A 92 2.26 -24.26 23.65
CA GLN A 92 0.85 -24.64 23.56
C GLN A 92 0.48 -25.00 22.12
#